data_AF-A0A970VW35-F1
#
_entry.id   AF-A0A970VW35-F1
#
_cell.length_a   1.000
_cell.length_b   1.000
_cell.length_c   1.000
_cell.angle_alpha   90.00
_cell.angle_beta   90.00
_cell.angle_gamma   90.00
#
_symmetry.space_group_name_H-M   'P 1'
#
loop_
_entity.id
_entity.type
_entity.pdbx_description
1 polymer ?
#
loop_
_entity_poly.entity_id
_entity_poly.type
_entity_poly.pdbx_seq_one_letter_code
_entity_poly.pdbx_strand_id
1 'polypeptide(L)'
;VKEYVALDLGILRGFSYYTGAIFEGYLPGVGIPVVEGGRYDGLYADFGVNYPATGFAMNMGAIMERQTEFRVENPEVLVYGDSQREVIKYCQKLRREGKTVEMVLEPLTDQQAQDLALRKAIGQVIKV
;
A
#
# COMPACT_ATOMS: atom_id res chain seq x y z
N VAL A 1 -17.86 -13.72 13.01
CA VAL A 1 -17.20 -13.24 14.25
C VAL A 1 -16.70 -14.39 15.11
N LYS A 2 -17.54 -15.33 15.56
CA LYS A 2 -17.12 -16.46 16.42
C LYS A 2 -15.99 -17.33 15.81
N GLU A 3 -15.88 -17.41 14.50
CA GLU A 3 -14.83 -18.17 13.80
C GLU A 3 -13.46 -17.48 13.79
N TYR A 4 -13.40 -16.17 14.07
CA TYR A 4 -12.20 -15.34 13.99
C TYR A 4 -11.79 -14.74 15.33
N VAL A 5 -12.55 -15.01 16.40
CA VAL A 5 -12.34 -14.42 17.73
C VAL A 5 -12.41 -15.53 18.77
N ALA A 6 -11.32 -15.68 19.53
CA ALA A 6 -11.24 -16.54 20.69
C ALA A 6 -10.98 -15.68 21.94
N LEU A 7 -11.52 -16.12 23.09
CA LEU A 7 -11.19 -15.52 24.37
C LEU A 7 -9.97 -16.24 24.94
N ASP A 8 -8.88 -15.51 25.13
CA ASP A 8 -7.67 -16.00 25.76
C ASP A 8 -7.41 -15.21 27.04
N LEU A 9 -7.53 -15.89 28.19
CA LEU A 9 -7.28 -15.32 29.51
C LEU A 9 -5.79 -15.33 29.89
N GLY A 10 -4.93 -15.93 29.05
CA GLY A 10 -3.48 -15.98 29.20
C GLY A 10 -2.75 -14.83 28.54
N ILE A 11 -3.44 -13.92 27.84
CA ILE A 11 -2.81 -12.73 27.26
C ILE A 11 -2.36 -11.81 28.40
N LEU A 12 -1.05 -11.79 28.64
CA LEU A 12 -0.39 -10.92 29.61
C LEU A 12 0.33 -9.79 28.85
N ARG A 13 -0.30 -8.62 28.76
CA ARG A 13 0.31 -7.44 28.11
C ARG A 13 1.20 -6.66 29.07
N GLY A 14 2.34 -6.19 28.55
CA GLY A 14 3.34 -5.39 29.27
C GLY A 14 3.18 -3.87 29.20
N PHE A 15 2.10 -3.36 28.60
CA PHE A 15 1.83 -1.93 28.56
C PHE A 15 0.84 -1.52 29.66
N SER A 16 1.33 -0.77 30.64
CA SER A 16 0.56 -0.33 31.82
C SER A 16 -0.60 0.63 31.49
N TYR A 17 -0.73 1.09 30.25
CA TYR A 17 -1.75 2.07 29.85
C TYR A 17 -3.11 1.46 29.46
N TYR A 18 -3.20 0.13 29.26
CA TYR A 18 -4.49 -0.51 28.98
C TYR A 18 -5.34 -0.61 30.26
N THR A 19 -6.63 -0.27 30.15
CA THR A 19 -7.57 -0.18 31.29
C THR A 19 -8.74 -1.15 31.18
N GLY A 20 -8.79 -1.98 30.13
CA GLY A 20 -9.91 -2.88 29.88
C GLY A 20 -9.55 -4.02 28.92
N ALA A 21 -10.50 -4.39 28.05
CA ALA A 21 -10.30 -5.45 27.07
C ALA A 21 -9.10 -5.16 26.16
N ILE A 22 -8.30 -6.19 25.91
CA ILE A 22 -7.17 -6.21 24.98
C ILE A 22 -7.42 -7.28 23.92
N PHE A 23 -6.78 -7.13 22.77
CA PHE A 23 -6.87 -8.10 21.69
C PHE A 23 -5.58 -8.18 20.87
N GLU A 24 -5.36 -9.38 20.35
CA GLU A 24 -4.27 -9.71 19.46
C GLU A 24 -4.83 -10.39 18.21
N GLY A 25 -4.33 -10.00 17.05
CA GLY A 25 -4.63 -10.64 15.78
C GLY A 25 -3.42 -11.37 15.26
N TYR A 26 -3.64 -12.60 14.80
CA TYR A 26 -2.59 -13.49 14.33
C TYR A 26 -2.80 -13.83 12.86
N LEU A 27 -1.70 -14.00 12.12
CA LEU A 27 -1.71 -14.48 10.75
C LEU A 27 -1.09 -15.88 10.69
N PRO A 28 -1.64 -16.81 9.88
CA PRO A 28 -1.06 -18.12 9.70
C PRO A 28 0.42 -18.07 9.34
N GLY A 29 1.23 -18.76 10.15
CA GLY A 29 2.68 -18.86 10.01
C GLY A 29 3.48 -17.66 10.55
N VAL A 30 2.85 -16.58 10.98
CA VAL A 30 3.53 -15.52 11.74
C VAL A 30 3.45 -15.88 13.21
N GLY A 31 4.59 -16.13 13.85
CA GLY A 31 4.68 -16.56 15.26
C GLY A 31 4.48 -15.43 16.29
N ILE A 32 4.15 -14.23 15.82
CA ILE A 32 3.93 -13.03 16.65
C ILE A 32 2.59 -12.38 16.27
N PRO A 33 1.96 -11.63 17.18
CA PRO A 33 0.75 -10.88 16.84
C PRO A 33 1.06 -9.82 15.77
N VAL A 34 0.18 -9.70 14.78
CA VAL A 34 0.25 -8.70 13.71
C VAL A 34 -0.73 -7.55 13.91
N VAL A 35 -1.74 -7.75 14.76
CA VAL A 35 -2.63 -6.70 15.25
C VAL A 35 -2.55 -6.71 16.77
N GLU A 36 -2.47 -5.53 17.35
CA GLU A 36 -2.26 -5.35 18.78
C GLU A 36 -3.10 -4.16 19.25
N GLY A 37 -4.01 -4.35 20.20
CA GLY A 37 -4.90 -3.27 20.61
C GLY A 37 -5.66 -3.52 21.89
N GLY A 38 -6.48 -2.54 22.26
CA GLY A 38 -7.30 -2.60 23.46
C GLY A 38 -7.89 -1.25 23.85
N ARG A 39 -8.52 -1.24 25.03
CA ARG A 39 -9.07 -0.05 25.68
C ARG A 39 -8.04 0.59 26.62
N TYR A 40 -7.89 1.91 26.55
CA TYR A 40 -6.87 2.69 27.27
C TYR A 40 -7.42 4.05 27.72
N ASP A 41 -8.37 4.03 28.64
CA ASP A 41 -9.11 5.24 29.06
C ASP A 41 -8.24 6.24 29.84
N GLY A 42 -7.13 5.79 30.43
CA GLY A 42 -6.22 6.64 31.20
C GLY A 42 -5.19 7.40 30.34
N LEU A 43 -4.99 7.00 29.09
CA LEU A 43 -3.86 7.49 28.28
C LEU A 43 -3.89 9.02 28.06
N TYR A 44 -5.08 9.57 27.84
CA TYR A 44 -5.21 11.01 27.58
C TYR A 44 -5.01 11.87 28.83
N ALA A 45 -5.10 11.29 30.03
CA ALA A 45 -4.89 12.02 31.28
C ALA A 45 -3.48 12.61 31.35
N ASP A 46 -2.48 11.91 30.80
CA ASP A 46 -1.11 12.37 30.66
C ASP A 46 -0.98 13.63 29.78
N PHE A 47 -2.00 13.91 28.95
CA PHE A 47 -2.10 15.07 28.06
C PHE A 47 -3.13 16.10 28.53
N GLY A 48 -3.63 15.99 29.77
CA GLY A 48 -4.50 16.97 30.41
C GLY A 48 -5.99 16.86 30.07
N VAL A 49 -6.42 15.78 29.41
CA VAL A 49 -7.85 15.53 29.11
C VAL A 49 -8.25 14.11 29.45
N ASN A 50 -9.41 13.91 30.06
CA ASN A 50 -9.86 12.57 30.46
C ASN A 50 -10.93 12.06 29.49
N TYR A 51 -10.49 11.35 28.45
CA TYR A 51 -11.36 10.76 27.44
C TYR A 51 -11.15 9.25 27.34
N PRO A 52 -12.23 8.44 27.32
CA PRO A 52 -12.12 7.02 27.08
C PRO A 52 -11.61 6.77 25.65
N ALA A 53 -10.84 5.70 25.47
CA ALA A 53 -10.16 5.44 24.22
C ALA A 53 -10.00 3.95 23.94
N THR A 54 -10.05 3.60 22.66
CA THR A 54 -9.78 2.25 22.17
C THR A 54 -9.14 2.35 20.80
N GLY A 55 -8.30 1.37 20.47
CA GLY A 55 -7.62 1.34 19.19
C GLY A 55 -6.65 0.18 19.10
N PHE A 56 -5.98 0.10 17.97
CA PHE A 56 -5.00 -0.94 17.67
C PHE A 56 -3.93 -0.41 16.72
N ALA A 57 -2.79 -1.09 16.73
CA ALA A 57 -1.75 -0.98 15.74
C ALA A 57 -1.72 -2.26 14.89
N MET A 58 -1.19 -2.13 13.67
CA MET A 58 -0.92 -3.27 12.80
C MET A 58 0.56 -3.27 12.43
N ASN A 59 1.20 -4.43 12.57
CA ASN A 59 2.59 -4.62 12.15
C ASN A 59 2.63 -4.88 10.64
N MET A 60 2.74 -3.80 9.86
CA MET A 60 2.82 -3.89 8.40
C MET A 60 4.02 -4.71 7.92
N GLY A 61 5.14 -4.70 8.64
CA GLY A 61 6.33 -5.50 8.28
C GLY A 61 6.04 -6.99 8.32
N ALA A 62 5.48 -7.48 9.42
CA ALA A 62 5.10 -8.89 9.58
C ALA A 62 3.99 -9.32 8.58
N ILE A 63 3.08 -8.40 8.22
CA ILE A 63 2.08 -8.63 7.18
C ILE A 63 2.74 -8.74 5.80
N MET A 64 3.69 -7.84 5.48
CA MET A 64 4.39 -7.82 4.19
C MET A 64 5.32 -9.03 4.01
N GLU A 65 5.92 -9.57 5.07
CA GLU A 65 6.69 -10.83 4.98
C GLU A 65 5.84 -12.01 4.47
N ARG A 66 4.53 -11.97 4.68
CA ARG A 66 3.58 -12.96 4.16
C ARG A 66 3.12 -12.67 2.75
N GLN A 67 3.26 -11.43 2.29
CA GLN A 67 2.89 -11.03 0.94
C GLN A 67 4.08 -11.24 0.00
N THR A 68 4.12 -12.40 -0.66
CA THR A 68 5.19 -12.75 -1.61
C THR A 68 4.97 -12.18 -3.00
N GLU A 69 3.75 -11.78 -3.33
CA GLU A 69 3.39 -11.22 -4.64
C GLU A 69 2.77 -9.84 -4.49
N PHE A 70 3.48 -8.83 -4.97
CA PHE A 70 2.92 -7.52 -5.22
C PHE A 70 2.63 -7.43 -6.72
N ARG A 71 1.35 -7.31 -7.07
CA ARG A 71 0.96 -6.95 -8.43
C ARG A 71 1.15 -5.45 -8.58
N VAL A 72 2.22 -5.06 -9.26
CA VAL A 72 2.37 -3.72 -9.79
C VAL A 72 1.74 -3.72 -11.17
N GLU A 73 0.70 -2.92 -11.37
CA GLU A 73 0.11 -2.74 -12.69
C GLU A 73 1.09 -1.98 -13.58
N ASN A 74 1.38 -2.53 -14.76
CA ASN A 74 2.19 -1.85 -15.76
C ASN A 74 1.36 -0.75 -16.43
N PRO A 75 1.99 0.34 -16.90
CA PRO A 75 1.31 1.33 -17.72
C PRO A 75 0.65 0.69 -18.95
N GLU A 76 -0.52 1.18 -19.33
CA GLU A 76 -1.23 0.70 -20.52
C GLU A 76 -0.54 1.13 -21.81
N VAL A 77 0.08 2.32 -21.80
CA VAL A 77 0.64 2.95 -23.00
C VAL A 77 1.96 3.66 -22.73
N LEU A 78 2.91 3.50 -23.65
CA LEU A 78 4.15 4.25 -23.74
C LEU A 78 4.01 5.33 -24.80
N VAL A 79 4.35 6.56 -24.46
CA VAL A 79 4.30 7.71 -25.37
C VAL A 79 5.70 8.31 -25.48
N TYR A 80 6.18 8.45 -26.71
CA TYR A 80 7.47 9.07 -27.05
C TYR A 80 7.34 9.94 -28.30
N GLY A 81 8.34 10.77 -28.57
CA GLY A 81 8.31 11.66 -29.72
C GLY A 81 9.47 12.65 -29.70
N ASP A 82 9.64 13.37 -30.80
CA ASP A 82 10.73 14.34 -30.95
C ASP A 82 10.45 15.65 -30.21
N SER A 83 9.17 15.98 -30.04
CA SER A 83 8.71 17.18 -29.33
C SER A 83 8.23 16.83 -27.92
N GLN A 84 9.04 17.17 -26.93
CA GLN A 84 8.67 17.00 -25.52
C GLN A 84 7.34 17.67 -25.18
N ARG A 85 7.05 18.83 -25.79
CA ARG A 85 5.79 19.56 -25.59
C ARG A 85 4.58 18.74 -26.05
N GLU A 86 4.66 18.12 -27.23
CA GLU A 86 3.55 17.32 -27.75
C GLU A 86 3.42 15.99 -27.00
N VAL A 87 4.54 15.35 -26.63
CA VAL A 87 4.56 14.16 -25.76
C VAL A 87 3.83 14.44 -24.44
N ILE A 88 4.20 15.53 -23.74
CA ILE A 88 3.56 15.91 -22.47
C ILE A 88 2.06 16.16 -22.65
N LYS A 89 1.68 16.91 -23.69
CA LYS A 89 0.29 17.24 -23.98
C LYS A 89 -0.55 16.00 -24.30
N TYR A 90 0.01 15.06 -25.06
CA TYR A 90 -0.66 13.81 -25.40
C TYR A 90 -0.80 12.89 -24.19
N CYS A 91 0.24 12.77 -23.36
CA CYS A 91 0.18 12.05 -22.08
C CYS A 91 -0.91 12.61 -21.16
N GLN A 92 -1.05 13.94 -21.07
CA GLN A 92 -2.12 14.57 -20.28
C GLN A 92 -3.50 14.24 -20.82
N LYS A 93 -3.69 14.21 -22.15
CA LYS A 93 -4.95 13.79 -22.76
C LYS A 93 -5.30 12.36 -22.35
N LEU A 94 -4.39 11.41 -22.53
CA LEU A 94 -4.61 10.00 -22.19
C LEU A 94 -4.90 9.80 -20.70
N ARG A 95 -4.19 10.51 -19.80
CA ARG A 95 -4.46 10.45 -18.36
C ARG A 95 -5.85 10.98 -17.99
N ARG A 96 -6.36 11.99 -18.69
CA ARG A 96 -7.76 12.48 -18.52
C ARG A 96 -8.79 11.47 -19.01
N GLU A 97 -8.42 10.61 -19.96
CA GLU A 97 -9.23 9.48 -20.43
C GLU A 97 -9.13 8.26 -19.51
N GLY A 98 -8.38 8.36 -18.40
CA GLY A 98 -8.23 7.31 -17.39
C GLY A 98 -7.09 6.33 -17.67
N LYS A 99 -6.26 6.56 -18.70
CA LYS A 99 -5.15 5.67 -19.04
C LYS A 99 -3.94 5.88 -18.13
N THR A 100 -3.27 4.78 -17.79
CA THR A 100 -1.93 4.82 -17.18
C THR A 100 -0.86 4.94 -18.26
N VAL A 101 0.04 5.93 -18.14
CA VAL A 101 0.94 6.32 -19.24
C VAL A 101 2.39 6.40 -18.79
N GLU A 102 3.25 5.62 -19.45
CA GLU A 102 4.70 5.79 -19.44
C GLU A 102 5.07 6.90 -20.44
N MET A 103 5.70 7.97 -19.94
CA MET A 103 6.12 9.11 -20.75
C MET A 103 7.62 9.07 -20.94
N VAL A 104 8.08 9.04 -22.19
CA VAL A 104 9.50 9.09 -22.53
C VAL A 104 9.80 10.42 -23.20
N LEU A 105 10.70 11.21 -22.61
CA LEU A 105 11.10 12.53 -23.12
C LEU A 105 12.46 12.49 -23.82
N GLU A 106 13.19 11.40 -23.65
CA GLU A 106 14.44 11.11 -24.33
C GLU A 106 14.17 10.73 -25.79
N PRO A 107 15.03 11.16 -26.74
CA PRO A 107 14.94 10.70 -28.12
C PRO A 107 15.08 9.18 -28.19
N LEU A 108 14.06 8.51 -28.69
CA LEU A 108 14.07 7.08 -28.97
C LEU A 108 13.78 6.84 -30.45
N THR A 109 14.49 5.86 -31.02
CA THR A 109 14.05 5.23 -32.26
C THR A 109 12.84 4.34 -32.00
N ASP A 110 12.05 4.09 -33.04
CA ASP A 110 10.85 3.24 -32.93
C ASP A 110 11.17 1.85 -32.39
N GLN A 111 12.32 1.27 -32.77
CA GLN A 111 12.78 -0.01 -32.23
C GLN A 111 13.07 0.06 -30.72
N GLN A 112 13.75 1.11 -30.25
CA GLN A 112 14.04 1.27 -28.82
C GLN A 112 12.77 1.47 -27.99
N ALA A 113 11.77 2.17 -28.53
CA ALA A 113 10.48 2.34 -27.87
C ALA A 113 9.72 1.01 -27.73
N GLN A 114 9.72 0.18 -28.78
CA GLN A 114 9.14 -1.16 -28.73
C GLN A 114 9.87 -2.07 -27.75
N ASP A 115 11.21 -2.06 -27.75
CA ASP A 115 12.01 -2.85 -26.82
C ASP A 115 11.76 -2.46 -25.36
N LEU A 116 11.61 -1.16 -25.09
CA LEU A 116 11.29 -0.64 -23.76
C LEU A 116 9.89 -1.07 -23.30
N ALA A 117 8.90 -0.97 -24.19
CA ALA A 117 7.54 -1.39 -23.92
C ALA A 117 7.46 -2.89 -23.64
N LEU A 118 8.16 -3.73 -24.41
CA LEU A 118 8.23 -5.17 -24.17
C LEU A 118 8.88 -5.50 -22.82
N ARG A 119 10.01 -4.87 -22.48
CA ARG A 119 10.69 -5.07 -21.18
C ARG A 119 9.82 -4.69 -19.99
N LYS A 120 8.99 -3.66 -20.14
CA LYS A 120 8.07 -3.19 -19.10
C LYS A 120 6.66 -3.80 -19.21
N ALA A 121 6.45 -4.73 -20.15
CA ALA A 121 5.14 -5.33 -20.43
C ALA A 121 4.01 -4.29 -20.63
N ILE A 122 4.31 -3.24 -21.39
CA ILE A 122 3.38 -2.19 -21.81
C ILE A 122 2.75 -2.59 -23.15
N GLY A 123 1.41 -2.61 -23.21
CA GLY A 123 0.67 -3.16 -24.34
C GLY A 123 0.58 -2.26 -25.58
N GLN A 124 0.82 -0.95 -25.44
CA GLN A 124 0.68 0.01 -26.52
C GLN A 124 1.84 0.99 -26.58
N VAL A 125 2.32 1.30 -27.79
CA VAL A 125 3.35 2.31 -28.04
C VAL A 125 2.79 3.35 -28.99
N ILE A 126 2.91 4.63 -28.63
CA ILE A 126 2.46 5.78 -29.43
C ILE A 126 3.62 6.74 -29.64
N LYS A 127 3.88 7.06 -30.91
CA LYS A 127 4.76 8.15 -31.31
C LYS A 127 3.93 9.42 -31.56
N VAL A 128 4.38 10.56 -31.06
CA VAL A 128 3.74 11.88 -31.24
C VAL A 128 4.70 12.92 -31.79
#